data_AF-A0A8C5WEY9-F1
#
_entry.id   AF-A0A8C5WEY9-F1
#
_cell.length_a   1.000
_cell.length_b   1.000
_cell.length_c   1.000
_cell.angle_alpha   90.00
_cell.angle_beta   90.00
_cell.angle_gamma   90.00
#
_symmetry.space_group_name_H-M   'P 1'
#
loop_
_entity.id
_entity.type
_entity.pdbx_description
1 polymer ?
#
loop_
_entity_poly.entity_id
_entity_poly.type
_entity_poly.pdbx_seq_one_letter_code
_entity_poly.pdbx_strand_id
1 'polypeptide(L)'
;MRQRKKVPANTQEPERKKKMSRSKKEASKHVQHSPGARKQKHKKSGPGSPGSRSVQKTRVTFQNPLATAVIEHIESCIHTATLVVLARKHSVSHPVREQLTAFTQRLLRHCKNAKFPSTKLSNLKSLRRNILEEERATQELDETMNSLDGELQKAIANANASNDSITDQEEKIDSLKQKVLESDDFKIITSKSDALQLPKASYQAPTMQEYFKSLKNPSGLLKELGVMQYTPVADEMRRVIENCYAEIDAL
;
A
#
# COMPACT_ATOMS: atom_id res chain seq x y z
N MET A 1 14.85 8.96 48.83
CA MET A 1 15.84 8.60 47.79
C MET A 1 15.26 8.92 46.42
N ARG A 2 15.93 9.81 45.67
CA ARG A 2 15.57 10.22 44.30
C ARG A 2 16.29 9.31 43.32
N GLN A 3 15.61 8.81 42.28
CA GLN A 3 16.24 8.64 40.97
C GLN A 3 15.29 9.08 39.86
N ARG A 4 15.67 10.20 39.23
CA ARG A 4 15.22 10.69 37.94
C ARG A 4 16.10 10.02 36.86
N LYS A 5 15.50 9.52 35.78
CA LYS A 5 16.16 9.34 34.47
C LYS A 5 15.25 10.04 33.45
N LYS A 6 15.50 11.32 33.17
CA LYS A 6 16.31 11.87 32.06
C LYS A 6 15.83 11.42 30.67
N VAL A 7 14.92 12.24 30.14
CA VAL A 7 14.69 12.52 28.72
C VAL A 7 15.96 13.14 28.10
N PRO A 8 16.18 12.99 26.79
CA PRO A 8 16.63 14.16 26.04
C PRO A 8 15.76 14.41 24.81
N ALA A 9 15.37 15.67 24.67
CA ALA A 9 14.89 16.27 23.44
C ALA A 9 16.00 17.17 22.89
N ASN A 10 16.05 17.22 21.56
CA ASN A 10 16.26 18.42 20.72
C ASN A 10 17.66 18.68 20.11
N THR A 11 17.60 18.97 18.79
CA THR A 11 18.46 19.83 17.93
C THR A 11 19.94 19.45 17.77
N GLN A 12 20.64 19.64 16.64
CA GLN A 12 20.48 20.59 15.52
C GLN A 12 21.37 20.12 14.34
N GLU A 13 20.96 20.48 13.14
CA GLU A 13 21.68 20.52 11.85
C GLU A 13 23.09 21.14 11.92
N PRO A 14 23.93 20.92 10.90
CA PRO A 14 24.64 22.08 10.36
C PRO A 14 24.59 22.19 8.83
N GLU A 15 23.93 23.25 8.37
CA GLU A 15 24.23 23.94 7.12
C GLU A 15 25.50 24.82 7.23
N ARG A 16 26.01 25.21 6.04
CA ARG A 16 26.97 26.29 5.69
C ARG A 16 28.39 25.78 5.37
N LYS A 17 29.00 26.08 4.22
CA LYS A 17 29.09 27.40 3.56
C LYS A 17 29.27 27.33 2.03
N LYS A 18 28.53 28.22 1.36
CA LYS A 18 28.80 28.80 0.02
C LYS A 18 30.24 29.34 -0.11
N LYS A 19 30.85 29.16 -1.29
CA LYS A 19 31.58 30.24 -1.96
C LYS A 19 31.42 30.14 -3.49
N MET A 20 30.76 31.17 -4.03
CA MET A 20 30.75 31.53 -5.45
C MET A 20 32.16 31.98 -5.89
N SER A 21 32.51 31.73 -7.14
CA SER A 21 32.93 32.81 -8.05
C SER A 21 33.06 32.31 -9.50
N ARG A 22 32.25 32.93 -10.37
CA ARG A 22 32.47 33.07 -11.81
C ARG A 22 33.70 33.96 -12.05
N SER A 23 34.45 33.69 -13.13
CA SER A 23 34.79 34.62 -14.25
C SER A 23 36.04 34.06 -14.98
N LYS A 24 36.00 33.66 -16.26
CA LYS A 24 35.95 34.42 -17.53
C LYS A 24 37.34 34.94 -17.99
N LYS A 25 37.66 34.67 -19.27
CA LYS A 25 38.73 35.23 -20.13
C LYS A 25 40.17 34.73 -19.82
N GLU A 26 41.09 34.55 -20.77
CA GLU A 26 41.26 35.15 -22.10
C GLU A 26 42.23 34.31 -22.95
N ALA A 27 42.14 34.47 -24.28
CA ALA A 27 43.08 33.94 -25.24
C ALA A 27 44.42 34.69 -25.18
N SER A 28 45.55 34.01 -25.42
CA SER A 28 46.71 34.66 -26.05
C SER A 28 47.65 33.63 -26.69
N LYS A 29 47.95 33.88 -27.97
CA LYS A 29 49.00 33.22 -28.76
C LYS A 29 50.37 33.68 -28.25
N HIS A 30 51.36 32.78 -28.20
CA HIS A 30 52.72 33.18 -28.57
C HIS A 30 53.50 32.04 -29.22
N VAL A 31 54.08 32.37 -30.37
CA VAL A 31 54.98 31.61 -31.23
C VAL A 31 56.39 32.15 -31.02
N GLN A 32 57.39 31.29 -30.87
CA GLN A 32 58.80 31.48 -31.28
C GLN A 32 59.33 30.07 -31.68
N HIS A 33 59.61 29.68 -32.94
CA HIS A 33 60.75 30.00 -33.84
C HIS A 33 62.11 29.95 -33.13
N SER A 34 63.19 29.25 -33.52
CA SER A 34 63.66 28.41 -34.67
C SER A 34 65.03 27.78 -34.25
N PRO A 35 66.00 27.35 -35.11
CA PRO A 35 66.04 26.43 -36.29
C PRO A 35 67.17 25.34 -36.21
N GLY A 36 67.19 24.36 -37.14
CA GLY A 36 68.36 23.48 -37.32
C GLY A 36 68.33 22.47 -38.49
N ALA A 37 68.75 22.91 -39.68
CA ALA A 37 69.47 22.18 -40.74
C ALA A 37 68.93 20.86 -41.38
N ARG A 38 68.19 21.05 -42.48
CA ARG A 38 68.26 20.41 -43.82
C ARG A 38 69.32 19.31 -44.08
N LYS A 39 68.88 18.17 -44.65
CA LYS A 39 69.45 17.56 -45.89
C LYS A 39 68.49 16.51 -46.50
N GLN A 40 67.79 16.91 -47.56
CA GLN A 40 67.28 16.00 -48.60
C GLN A 40 68.44 15.47 -49.45
N LYS A 41 68.38 14.20 -49.84
CA LYS A 41 69.03 13.72 -51.06
C LYS A 41 68.00 12.93 -51.89
N HIS A 42 67.63 13.49 -53.03
CA HIS A 42 67.10 12.76 -54.18
C HIS A 42 68.28 12.13 -54.95
N LYS A 43 68.14 10.90 -55.42
CA LYS A 43 68.87 10.42 -56.60
C LYS A 43 68.08 9.33 -57.35
N LYS A 44 67.49 9.77 -58.47
CA LYS A 44 67.39 9.19 -59.82
C LYS A 44 67.11 7.67 -59.99
N SER A 45 65.94 7.40 -60.57
CA SER A 45 65.65 6.54 -61.72
C SER A 45 66.72 5.56 -62.23
N GLY A 46 66.33 4.29 -62.36
CA GLY A 46 66.90 3.28 -63.27
C GLY A 46 65.89 2.14 -63.50
N PRO A 47 65.75 1.57 -64.73
CA PRO A 47 64.53 0.91 -65.20
C PRO A 47 64.58 -0.63 -65.19
N GLY A 48 63.40 -1.26 -65.16
CA GLY A 48 63.17 -2.61 -65.72
C GLY A 48 63.05 -3.77 -64.73
N SER A 49 61.83 -4.22 -64.47
CA SER A 49 61.44 -5.63 -64.67
C SER A 49 59.92 -5.80 -64.51
N PRO A 50 59.23 -6.56 -65.40
CA PRO A 50 57.78 -6.70 -65.40
C PRO A 50 57.35 -7.86 -64.51
N GLY A 51 56.33 -7.65 -63.67
CA GLY A 51 55.65 -8.77 -63.02
C GLY A 51 55.35 -8.57 -61.55
N SER A 52 54.35 -7.75 -61.26
CA SER A 52 53.47 -8.08 -60.15
C SER A 52 52.07 -7.60 -60.48
N ARG A 53 51.28 -8.54 -61.00
CA ARG A 53 49.82 -8.46 -60.87
C ARG A 53 49.54 -8.34 -59.38
N SER A 54 49.27 -7.12 -58.94
CA SER A 54 48.62 -6.86 -57.67
C SER A 54 47.26 -7.56 -57.74
N VAL A 55 47.21 -8.81 -57.26
CA VAL A 55 45.97 -9.49 -56.94
C VAL A 55 45.33 -8.64 -55.85
N GLN A 56 44.34 -7.84 -56.24
CA GLN A 56 43.42 -7.24 -55.29
C GLN A 56 42.88 -8.38 -54.43
N LYS A 57 43.29 -8.41 -53.16
CA LYS A 57 42.74 -9.33 -52.18
C LYS A 57 41.25 -9.02 -52.08
N THR A 58 40.43 -9.83 -52.75
CA THR A 58 38.98 -9.88 -52.53
C THR A 58 38.78 -10.10 -51.04
N ARG A 59 38.21 -9.08 -50.36
CA ARG A 59 37.78 -9.20 -48.97
C ARG A 59 36.84 -10.40 -48.89
N VAL A 60 37.31 -11.48 -48.27
CA VAL A 60 36.45 -12.61 -47.91
C VAL A 60 35.46 -12.08 -46.88
N THR A 61 34.24 -11.77 -47.31
CA THR A 61 33.12 -11.51 -46.40
C THR A 61 32.79 -12.83 -45.70
N PHE A 62 33.36 -13.04 -44.52
CA PHE A 62 32.96 -14.12 -43.62
C PHE A 62 31.46 -13.98 -43.35
N GLN A 63 30.68 -14.92 -43.89
CA GLN A 63 29.25 -15.03 -43.64
C GLN A 63 29.07 -16.00 -42.47
N ASN A 64 28.56 -15.51 -41.35
CA ASN A 64 28.29 -16.34 -40.18
C ASN A 64 26.76 -16.49 -39.99
N PRO A 65 26.32 -17.62 -39.42
CA PRO A 65 24.91 -17.79 -39.01
C PRO A 65 24.58 -16.86 -37.83
N LEU A 66 23.28 -16.67 -37.61
CA LEU A 66 22.77 -15.90 -36.47
C LEU A 66 23.03 -16.64 -35.14
N ALA A 67 23.24 -15.90 -34.06
CA ALA A 67 23.39 -16.49 -32.73
C ALA A 67 22.07 -17.13 -32.26
N THR A 68 22.15 -18.26 -31.55
CA THR A 68 21.00 -19.04 -31.07
C THR A 68 20.02 -18.21 -30.25
N ALA A 69 20.52 -17.44 -29.26
CA ALA A 69 19.68 -16.56 -28.44
C ALA A 69 18.86 -15.54 -29.24
N VAL A 70 19.39 -15.05 -30.37
CA VAL A 70 18.65 -14.11 -31.23
C VAL A 70 17.60 -14.85 -32.06
N ILE A 71 17.87 -16.09 -32.48
CA ILE A 71 16.89 -16.95 -33.16
C ILE A 71 15.73 -17.28 -32.21
N GLU A 72 16.03 -17.67 -30.97
CA GLU A 72 15.04 -17.98 -29.92
C GLU A 72 14.18 -16.76 -29.60
N HIS A 73 14.79 -15.57 -29.49
CA HIS A 73 14.04 -14.34 -29.31
C HIS A 73 13.13 -14.01 -30.51
N ILE A 74 13.61 -14.15 -31.75
CA ILE A 74 12.76 -13.99 -32.95
C ILE A 74 11.61 -15.00 -32.95
N GLU A 75 11.86 -16.24 -32.53
CA GLU A 75 10.85 -17.29 -32.39
C GLU A 75 9.78 -16.92 -31.36
N SER A 76 10.19 -16.41 -30.20
CA SER A 76 9.29 -15.85 -29.18
C SER A 76 8.47 -14.68 -29.72
N CYS A 77 9.08 -13.70 -30.40
CA CYS A 77 8.35 -12.56 -30.97
C CYS A 77 7.31 -12.99 -32.01
N ILE A 78 7.67 -13.91 -32.91
CA ILE A 78 6.76 -14.45 -33.93
C ILE A 78 5.61 -15.21 -33.26
N HIS A 79 5.89 -15.99 -32.23
CA HIS A 79 4.88 -16.73 -31.48
C HIS A 79 3.90 -15.77 -30.79
N THR A 80 4.39 -14.78 -30.05
CA THR A 80 3.57 -13.78 -29.37
C THR A 80 2.73 -12.97 -30.35
N ALA A 81 3.31 -12.52 -31.47
CA ALA A 81 2.56 -11.83 -32.53
C ALA A 81 1.45 -12.71 -33.11
N THR A 82 1.72 -14.02 -33.29
CA THR A 82 0.72 -14.99 -33.75
C THR A 82 -0.43 -15.11 -32.74
N LEU A 83 -0.13 -15.24 -31.45
CA LEU A 83 -1.14 -15.30 -30.39
C LEU A 83 -2.00 -14.04 -30.36
N VAL A 84 -1.40 -12.85 -30.45
CA VAL A 84 -2.14 -11.56 -30.49
C VAL A 84 -3.09 -11.50 -31.69
N VAL A 85 -2.64 -11.93 -32.86
CA VAL A 85 -3.47 -11.96 -34.08
C VAL A 85 -4.62 -12.95 -33.93
N LEU A 86 -4.38 -14.13 -33.37
CA LEU A 86 -5.40 -15.15 -33.13
C LEU A 86 -6.41 -14.70 -32.07
N ALA A 87 -5.96 -14.06 -30.98
CA ALA A 87 -6.82 -13.58 -29.91
C ALA A 87 -7.76 -12.45 -30.35
N ARG A 88 -7.29 -11.54 -31.22
CA ARG A 88 -8.11 -10.44 -31.76
C ARG A 88 -9.26 -10.91 -32.65
N LYS A 89 -9.17 -12.11 -33.21
CA LYS A 89 -10.22 -12.70 -34.04
C LYS A 89 -10.82 -13.88 -33.30
N HIS A 90 -11.85 -13.60 -32.49
CA HIS A 90 -12.61 -14.61 -31.73
C HIS A 90 -13.07 -15.83 -32.57
N SER A 91 -13.15 -15.70 -33.91
CA SER A 91 -13.42 -16.78 -34.86
C SER A 91 -12.44 -16.80 -36.06
N VAL A 92 -11.15 -17.08 -35.84
CA VAL A 92 -10.24 -17.39 -36.96
C VAL A 92 -10.62 -18.73 -37.58
N SER A 93 -11.11 -18.69 -38.83
CA SER A 93 -11.35 -19.88 -39.66
C SER A 93 -10.10 -20.77 -39.74
N HIS A 94 -10.30 -22.08 -39.62
CA HIS A 94 -9.23 -23.10 -39.65
C HIS A 94 -8.18 -22.91 -40.76
N PRO A 95 -8.55 -22.69 -42.04
CA PRO A 95 -7.58 -22.45 -43.12
C PRO A 95 -6.69 -21.22 -42.90
N VAL A 96 -7.20 -20.16 -42.28
CA VAL A 96 -6.40 -18.95 -41.99
C VAL A 96 -5.35 -19.25 -40.92
N ARG A 97 -5.67 -20.12 -39.96
CA ARG A 97 -4.75 -20.57 -38.90
C ARG A 97 -3.64 -21.47 -39.45
N GLU A 98 -3.98 -22.38 -40.36
CA GLU A 98 -3.00 -23.23 -41.05
C GLU A 98 -2.05 -22.39 -41.91
N GLN A 99 -2.57 -21.44 -42.68
CA GLN A 99 -1.74 -20.55 -43.49
C GLN A 99 -0.83 -19.67 -42.65
N LEU A 100 -1.33 -19.13 -41.53
CA LEU A 100 -0.53 -18.36 -40.59
C LEU A 100 0.60 -19.23 -40.01
N THR A 101 0.30 -20.47 -39.62
CA THR A 101 1.29 -21.41 -39.08
C THR A 101 2.34 -21.79 -40.13
N ALA A 102 1.94 -22.04 -41.37
CA ALA A 102 2.87 -22.33 -42.46
C ALA A 102 3.78 -21.13 -42.76
N PHE A 103 3.22 -19.91 -42.72
CA PHE A 103 3.98 -18.68 -42.89
C PHE A 103 5.01 -18.48 -41.77
N THR A 104 4.61 -18.64 -40.51
CA THR A 104 5.52 -18.46 -39.35
C THR A 104 6.65 -19.47 -39.38
N GLN A 105 6.37 -20.74 -39.70
CA GLN A 105 7.40 -21.76 -39.88
C GLN A 105 8.37 -21.44 -41.01
N ARG A 106 7.87 -20.94 -42.15
CA ARG A 106 8.71 -20.56 -43.30
C ARG A 106 9.61 -19.37 -42.98
N LEU A 107 9.08 -18.37 -42.26
CA LEU A 107 9.84 -17.22 -41.79
C LEU A 107 10.95 -17.65 -40.84
N LEU A 108 10.65 -18.50 -39.85
CA LEU A 108 11.64 -19.04 -38.91
C LEU A 108 12.74 -19.82 -39.61
N ARG A 109 12.38 -20.67 -40.57
CA ARG A 109 13.35 -21.43 -41.38
C ARG A 109 14.29 -20.50 -42.15
N HIS A 110 13.76 -19.40 -42.67
CA HIS A 110 14.57 -18.40 -43.35
C HIS A 110 15.53 -17.69 -42.37
N CYS A 111 15.09 -17.35 -41.17
CA CYS A 111 15.95 -16.76 -40.14
C CYS A 111 17.07 -17.71 -39.69
N LYS A 112 16.76 -19.01 -39.50
CA LYS A 112 17.72 -20.05 -39.10
C LYS A 112 18.80 -20.30 -40.18
N ASN A 113 18.42 -20.24 -41.45
CA ASN A 113 19.31 -20.54 -42.58
C ASN A 113 20.02 -19.31 -43.18
N ALA A 114 19.62 -18.10 -42.79
CA ALA A 114 20.21 -16.88 -43.30
C ALA A 114 21.65 -16.69 -42.79
N LYS A 115 22.58 -16.47 -43.72
CA LYS A 115 23.98 -16.16 -43.42
C LYS A 115 24.22 -14.66 -43.63
N PHE A 116 24.79 -14.00 -42.64
CA PHE A 116 25.00 -12.56 -42.66
C PHE A 116 26.49 -12.21 -42.63
N PRO A 117 26.93 -11.12 -43.29
CA PRO A 117 28.29 -10.62 -43.17
C PRO A 117 28.61 -10.31 -41.70
N SER A 118 29.81 -10.69 -41.24
CA SER A 118 30.27 -10.44 -39.86
C SER A 118 30.14 -8.98 -39.40
N THR A 119 30.33 -8.02 -40.32
CA THR A 119 30.14 -6.59 -40.03
C THR A 119 28.70 -6.26 -39.60
N LYS A 120 27.69 -6.88 -40.23
CA LYS A 120 26.27 -6.70 -39.86
C LYS A 120 25.91 -7.44 -38.57
N LEU A 121 26.56 -8.57 -38.29
CA LEU A 121 26.35 -9.35 -37.06
C LEU A 121 26.87 -8.66 -35.80
N SER A 122 27.85 -7.76 -35.93
CA SER A 122 28.31 -6.94 -34.80
C SER A 122 27.19 -6.11 -34.19
N ASN A 123 26.25 -5.62 -35.01
CA ASN A 123 25.06 -4.89 -34.56
C ASN A 123 24.06 -5.76 -33.79
N LEU A 124 24.12 -7.09 -33.94
CA LEU A 124 23.26 -8.03 -33.23
C LEU A 124 23.85 -8.47 -31.89
N LYS A 125 25.12 -8.16 -31.61
CA LYS A 125 25.74 -8.43 -30.31
C LYS A 125 25.16 -7.56 -29.19
N SER A 126 24.80 -6.31 -29.49
CA SER A 126 24.07 -5.45 -28.55
C SER A 126 22.67 -6.00 -28.29
N LEU A 127 21.96 -6.43 -29.34
CA LEU A 127 20.65 -7.05 -29.20
C LEU A 127 20.70 -8.29 -28.30
N ARG A 128 21.69 -9.18 -28.48
CA ARG A 128 21.88 -10.34 -27.60
C ARG A 128 22.11 -9.94 -26.14
N ARG A 129 22.87 -8.87 -25.89
CA ARG A 129 23.08 -8.38 -24.52
C ARG A 129 21.78 -7.88 -23.92
N ASN A 130 21.01 -7.10 -24.68
CA ASN A 130 19.72 -6.58 -24.24
C ASN A 130 18.73 -7.72 -23.94
N ILE A 131 18.70 -8.77 -24.77
CA ILE A 131 17.86 -9.95 -24.52
C ILE A 131 18.24 -10.61 -23.18
N LEU A 132 19.53 -10.80 -22.92
CA LEU A 132 20.00 -11.39 -21.65
C LEU A 132 19.73 -10.49 -20.44
N GLU A 133 19.77 -9.17 -20.61
CA GLU A 133 19.42 -8.21 -19.57
C GLU A 133 17.92 -8.23 -19.28
N GLU A 134 17.09 -8.33 -20.32
CA GLU A 134 15.63 -8.47 -20.21
C GLU A 134 15.25 -9.80 -19.55
N GLU A 135 15.86 -10.92 -19.95
CA GLU A 135 15.65 -12.23 -19.32
C GLU A 135 15.97 -12.21 -17.82
N ARG A 136 17.07 -11.55 -17.44
CA ARG A 136 17.43 -11.38 -16.03
C ARG A 136 16.39 -10.53 -15.29
N ALA A 137 15.96 -9.42 -15.88
CA ALA A 137 14.94 -8.56 -15.28
C ALA A 137 13.59 -9.29 -15.13
N THR A 138 13.21 -10.14 -16.09
CA THR A 138 12.00 -10.97 -15.98
C THR A 138 12.14 -12.03 -14.89
N GLN A 139 13.32 -12.64 -14.74
CA GLN A 139 13.56 -13.61 -13.68
C GLN A 139 13.49 -12.96 -12.29
N GLU A 140 14.09 -11.78 -12.12
CA GLU A 140 13.99 -11.00 -10.89
C GLU A 140 12.53 -10.64 -10.58
N LEU A 141 11.74 -10.26 -11.60
CA LEU A 141 10.32 -9.99 -11.44
C LEU A 141 9.54 -11.23 -10.98
N ASP A 142 9.77 -12.39 -11.59
CA ASP A 142 9.13 -13.65 -11.20
C ASP A 142 9.46 -14.03 -9.74
N GLU A 143 10.71 -13.85 -9.32
CA GLU A 143 11.13 -14.06 -7.93
C GLU A 143 10.40 -13.11 -6.96
N THR A 144 10.26 -11.83 -7.32
CA THR A 144 9.48 -10.89 -6.51
C THR A 144 7.99 -11.24 -6.47
N MET A 145 7.42 -11.71 -7.58
CA MET A 145 6.02 -12.12 -7.64
C MET A 145 5.75 -13.34 -6.76
N ASN A 146 6.66 -14.33 -6.77
CA ASN A 146 6.59 -15.48 -5.88
C ASN A 146 6.71 -15.09 -4.40
N SER A 147 7.57 -14.12 -4.08
CA SER A 147 7.67 -13.59 -2.71
C SER A 147 6.36 -12.93 -2.26
N LEU A 148 5.77 -12.09 -3.11
CA LEU A 148 4.51 -11.42 -2.83
C LEU A 148 3.35 -12.41 -2.66
N ASP A 149 3.29 -13.47 -3.47
CA ASP A 149 2.29 -14.52 -3.30
C ASP A 149 2.46 -15.23 -1.95
N GLY A 150 3.70 -15.52 -1.55
CA GLY A 150 3.99 -16.06 -0.22
C GLY A 150 3.58 -15.14 0.93
N GLU A 151 3.76 -13.82 0.79
CA GLU A 151 3.28 -12.83 1.77
C GLU A 151 1.76 -12.75 1.81
N LEU A 152 1.10 -12.83 0.66
CA LEU A 152 -0.36 -12.84 0.55
C LEU A 152 -0.96 -14.08 1.23
N GLN A 153 -0.38 -15.27 1.00
CA GLN A 153 -0.81 -16.49 1.68
C GLN A 153 -0.63 -16.40 3.21
N LYS A 154 0.46 -15.80 3.69
CA LYS A 154 0.65 -15.54 5.13
C LYS A 154 -0.39 -14.56 5.67
N ALA A 155 -0.72 -13.52 4.92
CA ALA A 155 -1.76 -12.57 5.31
C ALA A 155 -3.14 -13.24 5.39
N ILE A 156 -3.47 -14.11 4.44
CA ILE A 156 -4.70 -14.92 4.47
C ILE A 156 -4.72 -15.84 5.70
N ALA A 157 -3.63 -16.57 5.95
CA ALA A 157 -3.54 -17.45 7.11
C ALA A 157 -3.72 -16.69 8.44
N ASN A 158 -3.11 -15.51 8.56
CA ASN A 158 -3.28 -14.66 9.73
C ASN A 158 -4.71 -14.11 9.86
N ALA A 159 -5.34 -13.73 8.76
CA ALA A 159 -6.73 -13.27 8.75
C ALA A 159 -7.68 -14.40 9.20
N ASN A 160 -7.47 -15.62 8.71
CA ASN A 160 -8.24 -16.79 9.14
C ASN A 160 -8.04 -17.09 10.62
N ALA A 161 -6.79 -17.10 11.12
CA ALA A 161 -6.52 -17.31 12.54
C ALA A 161 -7.15 -16.21 13.43
N SER A 162 -7.18 -14.96 12.96
CA SER A 162 -7.88 -13.88 13.64
C SER A 162 -9.39 -14.08 13.62
N ASN A 163 -9.95 -14.58 12.53
CA ASN A 163 -11.37 -14.87 12.42
C ASN A 163 -11.77 -16.00 13.39
N ASP A 164 -10.98 -17.07 13.47
CA ASP A 164 -11.20 -18.17 14.41
C ASP A 164 -11.16 -17.67 15.87
N SER A 165 -10.22 -16.77 16.18
CA SER A 165 -10.15 -16.13 17.51
C SER A 165 -11.36 -15.24 17.79
N ILE A 166 -11.93 -14.58 16.79
CA ILE A 166 -13.15 -13.78 16.95
C ILE A 166 -14.32 -14.71 17.26
N THR A 167 -14.46 -15.81 16.51
CA THR A 167 -15.55 -16.77 16.73
C THR A 167 -15.48 -17.41 18.12
N ASP A 168 -14.30 -17.79 18.61
CA ASP A 168 -14.12 -18.31 19.98
C ASP A 168 -14.53 -17.29 21.05
N GLN A 169 -14.20 -16.01 20.84
CA GLN A 169 -14.61 -14.94 21.75
C GLN A 169 -16.13 -14.71 21.73
N GLU A 170 -16.76 -14.76 20.56
CA GLU A 170 -18.22 -14.66 20.42
C GLU A 170 -18.94 -15.79 21.16
N GLU A 171 -18.51 -17.04 20.97
CA GLU A 171 -19.05 -18.20 21.68
C GLU A 171 -18.90 -18.06 23.20
N LYS A 172 -17.77 -17.53 23.66
CA LYS A 172 -17.52 -17.28 25.08
C LYS A 172 -18.40 -16.16 25.63
N ILE A 173 -18.60 -15.09 24.88
CA ILE A 173 -19.52 -14.01 25.25
C ILE A 173 -20.94 -14.57 25.38
N ASP A 174 -21.40 -15.37 24.43
CA ASP A 174 -22.75 -15.92 24.47
C ASP A 174 -22.93 -16.93 25.61
N SER A 175 -21.93 -17.77 25.88
CA SER A 175 -21.90 -18.64 27.05
C SER A 175 -21.98 -17.86 28.36
N LEU A 176 -21.26 -16.73 28.47
CA LEU A 176 -21.31 -15.86 29.64
C LEU A 176 -22.67 -15.16 29.78
N LYS A 177 -23.25 -14.68 28.67
CA LYS A 177 -24.62 -14.11 28.68
C LYS A 177 -25.63 -15.12 29.19
N GLN A 178 -25.57 -16.37 28.72
CA GLN A 178 -26.45 -17.44 29.19
C GLN A 178 -26.26 -17.68 30.68
N LYS A 179 -25.01 -17.78 31.16
CA LYS A 179 -24.71 -17.98 32.58
C LYS A 179 -25.20 -16.83 33.47
N VAL A 180 -25.16 -15.58 32.98
CA VAL A 180 -25.73 -14.43 33.69
C VAL A 180 -27.26 -14.51 33.73
N LEU A 181 -27.89 -14.90 32.63
CA LEU A 181 -29.35 -15.05 32.57
C LEU A 181 -29.87 -16.19 33.46
N GLU A 182 -29.08 -17.26 33.60
CA GLU A 182 -29.37 -18.40 34.48
C GLU A 182 -29.05 -18.12 35.96
N SER A 183 -28.27 -17.07 36.26
CA SER A 183 -27.94 -16.68 37.63
C SER A 183 -29.17 -16.20 38.39
N ASP A 184 -29.34 -16.73 39.60
CA ASP A 184 -30.41 -16.31 40.52
C ASP A 184 -30.32 -14.82 40.86
N ASP A 185 -29.14 -14.22 40.85
CA ASP A 185 -28.96 -12.78 41.09
C ASP A 185 -29.67 -11.93 40.02
N PHE A 186 -29.62 -12.33 38.75
CA PHE A 186 -30.31 -11.60 37.68
C PHE A 186 -31.84 -11.77 37.78
N LYS A 187 -32.31 -12.97 38.13
CA LYS A 187 -33.74 -13.22 38.44
C LYS A 187 -34.21 -12.44 39.65
N ILE A 188 -33.38 -12.33 40.69
CA ILE A 188 -33.68 -11.57 41.90
C ILE A 188 -33.72 -10.07 41.60
N ILE A 189 -32.78 -9.53 40.81
CA ILE A 189 -32.75 -8.12 40.42
C ILE A 189 -33.97 -7.75 39.57
N THR A 190 -34.32 -8.58 38.57
CA THR A 190 -35.52 -8.35 37.74
C THR A 190 -36.82 -8.50 38.54
N SER A 191 -36.89 -9.48 39.45
CA SER A 191 -38.05 -9.66 40.34
C SER A 191 -38.18 -8.55 41.40
N LYS A 192 -37.06 -7.99 41.87
CA LYS A 192 -37.05 -6.85 42.81
C LYS A 192 -37.36 -5.52 42.14
N SER A 193 -37.14 -5.36 40.84
CA SER A 193 -37.59 -4.18 40.09
C SER A 193 -39.11 -4.03 40.08
N ASP A 194 -39.87 -5.12 40.14
CA ASP A 194 -41.33 -5.06 40.32
C ASP A 194 -41.74 -4.69 41.76
N ALA A 195 -40.87 -4.93 42.75
CA ALA A 195 -41.09 -4.54 44.14
C ALA A 195 -40.80 -3.05 44.42
N LEU A 196 -40.19 -2.33 43.48
CA LEU A 196 -39.94 -0.88 43.54
C LEU A 196 -41.05 -0.04 42.88
N GLN A 197 -42.12 -0.67 42.40
CA GLN A 197 -43.27 0.06 41.87
C GLN A 197 -44.12 0.61 43.02
N LEU A 198 -44.21 1.94 43.14
CA LEU A 198 -45.18 2.56 44.05
C LEU A 198 -46.60 2.09 43.66
N PRO A 199 -47.51 1.85 44.63
CA PRO A 199 -48.87 1.41 44.34
C PRO A 199 -49.53 2.33 43.31
N LYS A 200 -50.33 1.78 42.37
CA LYS A 200 -51.00 2.57 41.31
C LYS A 200 -51.78 3.77 41.84
N ALA A 201 -52.34 3.65 43.05
CA ALA A 201 -53.03 4.74 43.75
C ALA A 201 -52.13 5.98 44.00
N SER A 202 -50.82 5.80 44.11
CA SER A 202 -49.85 6.86 44.38
C SER A 202 -49.64 7.80 43.19
N TYR A 203 -49.77 7.30 41.95
CA TYR A 203 -49.64 8.11 40.72
C TYR A 203 -50.98 8.45 40.05
N GLN A 204 -52.07 7.79 40.46
CA GLN A 204 -53.43 8.11 39.97
C GLN A 204 -54.17 9.10 40.86
N ALA A 205 -53.70 9.33 42.09
CA ALA A 205 -54.24 10.38 42.93
C ALA A 205 -53.95 11.76 42.28
N PRO A 206 -54.94 12.67 42.23
CA PRO A 206 -54.69 14.02 41.75
C PRO A 206 -53.59 14.65 42.59
N THR A 207 -52.67 15.34 41.94
CA THR A 207 -51.59 16.01 42.65
C THR A 207 -52.17 17.08 43.58
N MET A 208 -51.49 17.38 44.69
CA MET A 208 -51.89 18.48 45.57
C MET A 208 -52.12 19.79 44.80
N GLN A 209 -51.33 20.03 43.75
CA GLN A 209 -51.45 21.19 42.87
C GLN A 209 -52.75 21.20 42.05
N GLU A 210 -53.21 20.04 41.58
CA GLU A 210 -54.50 19.88 40.90
C GLU A 210 -55.67 20.08 41.85
N TYR A 211 -55.57 19.55 43.08
CA TYR A 211 -56.54 19.83 44.14
C TYR A 211 -56.63 21.33 44.44
N PHE A 212 -55.50 22.02 44.60
CA PHE A 212 -55.49 23.47 44.85
C PHE A 212 -56.14 24.28 43.73
N LYS A 213 -55.99 23.87 42.46
CA LYS A 213 -56.64 24.53 41.32
C LYS A 213 -58.16 24.32 41.27
N SER A 214 -58.66 23.23 41.85
CA SER A 214 -60.10 22.91 41.88
C SER A 214 -60.87 23.61 43.01
N LEU A 215 -60.18 24.22 43.97
CA LEU A 215 -60.79 24.94 45.09
C LEU A 215 -61.35 26.30 44.66
N LYS A 216 -62.52 26.68 45.19
CA LYS A 216 -63.20 27.95 44.87
C LYS A 216 -62.47 29.19 45.41
N ASN A 217 -61.64 29.06 46.44
CA ASN A 217 -60.89 30.17 47.05
C ASN A 217 -59.52 29.72 47.60
N PRO A 218 -58.55 29.41 46.73
CA PRO A 218 -57.26 28.87 47.16
C PRO A 218 -56.40 29.89 47.93
N SER A 219 -56.51 31.18 47.60
CA SER A 219 -55.72 32.24 48.25
C SER A 219 -56.16 32.53 49.69
N GLY A 220 -57.47 32.48 49.97
CA GLY A 220 -58.00 32.59 51.33
C GLY A 220 -57.53 31.43 52.22
N LEU A 221 -57.65 30.20 51.70
CA LEU A 221 -57.22 28.99 52.41
C LEU A 221 -55.71 28.99 52.69
N LEU A 222 -54.88 29.40 51.74
CA LEU A 222 -53.44 29.49 51.94
C LEU A 222 -53.06 30.50 53.03
N LYS A 223 -53.80 31.61 53.15
CA LYS A 223 -53.58 32.61 54.19
C LYS A 223 -53.94 32.06 55.58
N GLU A 224 -55.07 31.37 55.69
CA GLU A 224 -55.49 30.71 56.93
C GLU A 224 -54.55 29.57 57.31
N LEU A 225 -54.11 28.76 56.34
CA LEU A 225 -53.11 27.70 56.55
C LEU A 225 -51.77 28.29 57.01
N GLY A 226 -51.35 29.41 56.44
CA GLY A 226 -50.18 30.14 56.89
C GLY A 226 -50.29 30.57 58.36
N VAL A 227 -51.46 31.06 58.78
CA VAL A 227 -51.70 31.40 60.19
C VAL A 227 -51.67 30.15 61.08
N MET A 228 -52.26 29.03 60.63
CA MET A 228 -52.22 27.76 61.37
C MET A 228 -50.81 27.17 61.50
N GLN A 229 -49.94 27.38 60.51
CA GLN A 229 -48.56 26.87 60.51
C GLN A 229 -47.71 27.44 61.66
N TYR A 230 -48.02 28.66 62.13
CA TYR A 230 -47.32 29.33 63.23
C TYR A 230 -48.06 29.22 64.56
N THR A 231 -48.97 28.25 64.69
CA THR A 231 -49.63 27.97 65.97
C THR A 231 -48.75 27.07 66.84
N PRO A 232 -48.81 27.21 68.18
CA PRO A 232 -48.02 26.36 69.08
C PRO A 232 -48.34 24.86 68.93
N VAL A 233 -49.55 24.53 68.47
CA VAL A 233 -49.95 23.14 68.17
C VAL A 233 -49.22 22.61 66.94
N ALA A 234 -49.05 23.44 65.90
CA ALA A 234 -48.32 23.05 64.68
C ALA A 234 -46.82 22.85 64.96
N ASP A 235 -46.23 23.66 65.83
CA ASP A 235 -44.84 23.49 66.27
C ASP A 235 -44.65 22.20 67.07
N GLU A 236 -45.59 21.87 67.96
CA GLU A 236 -45.56 20.62 68.70
C GLU A 236 -45.68 19.40 67.77
N MET A 237 -46.62 19.44 66.81
CA MET A 237 -46.76 18.38 65.80
C MET A 237 -45.50 18.23 64.95
N ARG A 238 -44.88 19.34 64.52
CA ARG A 238 -43.62 19.32 63.76
C ARG A 238 -42.53 18.64 64.56
N ARG A 239 -42.36 19.00 65.83
CA ARG A 239 -41.36 18.41 66.73
C ARG A 239 -41.56 16.90 66.89
N VAL A 240 -42.81 16.45 67.05
CA VAL A 240 -43.13 15.02 67.15
C VAL A 240 -42.74 14.28 65.86
N ILE A 241 -43.09 14.83 64.70
CA ILE A 241 -42.76 14.23 63.40
C ILE A 241 -41.24 14.15 63.21
N GLU A 242 -40.53 15.24 63.51
CA GLU A 242 -39.06 15.30 63.43
C GLU A 242 -38.40 14.25 64.34
N ASN A 243 -38.91 14.07 65.57
CA ASN A 243 -38.44 13.03 66.48
C ASN A 243 -38.70 11.62 65.93
N CYS A 244 -39.87 11.36 65.36
CA CYS A 244 -40.17 10.06 64.76
C CYS A 244 -39.25 9.73 63.58
N TYR A 245 -38.93 10.71 62.73
CA TYR A 245 -37.97 10.50 61.64
C TYR A 245 -36.55 10.30 62.16
N ALA A 246 -36.13 11.04 63.18
CA ALA A 246 -34.82 10.85 63.80
C ALA A 246 -34.67 9.45 64.45
N GLU A 247 -35.74 8.89 65.02
CA GLU A 247 -35.74 7.50 65.51
C GLU A 247 -35.64 6.47 64.38
N ILE A 248 -36.28 6.72 63.23
CA ILE A 248 -36.21 5.83 62.05
C ILE A 248 -34.81 5.89 61.41
N ASP A 249 -34.20 7.07 61.30
CA ASP A 249 -32.85 7.23 60.73
C ASP A 249 -31.74 6.68 61.65
N ALA A 250 -32.04 6.45 62.92
CA ALA A 250 -31.13 5.84 63.89
C ALA A 250 -31.21 4.29 63.92
N LEU A 251 -32.15 3.68 63.19
CA LEU A 251 -32.31 2.23 63.01
C LEU A 251 -31.55 1.73 61.77
#